data_AF-A0A1V6DER1-F1
#
_entry.id   AF-A0A1V6DER1-F1
#
_cell.length_a   1.000
_cell.length_b   1.000
_cell.length_c   1.000
_cell.angle_alpha   90.00
_cell.angle_beta   90.00
_cell.angle_gamma   90.00
#
_symmetry.space_group_name_H-M   'P 1'
#
loop_
_entity.id
_entity.type
_entity.pdbx_description
1 polymer ?
#
loop_
_entity_poly.entity_id
_entity_poly.type
_entity_poly.pdbx_seq_one_letter_code
_entity_poly.pdbx_strand_id
1 'polypeptide(L)'
;MSRTPTRVCRAATGLVVLGLTVGGWAQGGEGELPLVERVTGRTFPSVFQAWNPAQNVKDPSPLHTAARHDLIFHSPGYFGLKWNRRPIGLADGFEPGSVEKARTMRGRLLELNPHLVLIAEIRYRDAHKNYLPDGHQWWLRDKQGKIVPGWEEGGYLCLDFHNEQFRRHVARQAKAAVDSGAVDGVMLDWWSDDDDRLALVRAVREAVGEKAIILANANDRKTPRTAPFINGYFMECYRSKTVEDWRRIADTLVWAEKSLRKPRVNCLETWYHESRGDLHLMRATTALALTQSNGYCLFSDPNPLPTGDHLHDWYPFWHKRLGRAAGEGAPAKDGTVRREFEKGTVVYNPMGNRRVTVSFSQPRTSLASGRTGREHELNCPDGDIFLPPGPGK
;
A
#
# COMPACT_ATOMS: atom_id res chain seq x y z
N MET A 1 19.52 67.57 -50.12
CA MET A 1 20.54 66.56 -49.79
C MET A 1 20.39 66.15 -48.33
N SER A 2 20.25 64.85 -48.12
CA SER A 2 20.39 64.02 -46.90
C SER A 2 20.21 64.59 -45.47
N ARG A 3 19.18 64.02 -44.83
CA ARG A 3 19.17 63.25 -43.56
C ARG A 3 19.05 63.95 -42.19
N THR A 4 17.99 63.44 -41.51
CA THR A 4 17.70 63.30 -40.06
C THR A 4 17.13 64.50 -39.32
N PRO A 5 16.04 64.26 -38.55
CA PRO A 5 16.25 64.19 -37.11
C PRO A 5 15.48 63.07 -36.38
N THR A 6 16.09 62.69 -35.27
CA THR A 6 15.76 61.68 -34.26
C THR A 6 14.41 61.94 -33.60
N ARG A 7 13.51 60.95 -33.59
CA ARG A 7 12.30 60.94 -32.74
C ARG A 7 12.43 59.90 -31.64
N VAL A 8 12.21 60.37 -30.41
CA VAL A 8 12.14 59.59 -29.17
C VAL A 8 10.80 58.83 -29.15
N CYS A 9 10.84 57.49 -29.15
CA CYS A 9 9.66 56.65 -28.93
C CYS A 9 9.47 56.40 -27.43
N ARG A 10 8.34 56.82 -26.88
CA ARG A 10 7.78 56.30 -25.62
C ARG A 10 6.93 55.07 -25.96
N ALA A 11 7.33 53.90 -25.48
CA ALA A 11 6.52 52.68 -25.55
C ALA A 11 5.62 52.62 -24.29
N ALA A 12 4.31 52.65 -24.50
CA ALA A 12 3.31 52.33 -23.50
C ALA A 12 3.04 50.82 -23.53
N THR A 13 3.29 50.14 -22.42
CA THR A 13 3.08 48.70 -22.26
C THR A 13 1.61 48.44 -21.94
N GLY A 14 0.82 48.04 -22.94
CA GLY A 14 -0.51 47.48 -22.76
C GLY A 14 -0.43 45.96 -22.63
N LEU A 15 -0.74 45.43 -21.45
CA LEU A 15 -0.80 43.99 -21.19
C LEU A 15 -2.18 43.46 -21.60
N VAL A 16 -2.25 42.63 -22.64
CA VAL A 16 -3.42 41.82 -22.98
C VAL A 16 -3.29 40.49 -22.23
N VAL A 17 -4.17 40.27 -21.24
CA VAL A 17 -4.30 38.98 -20.57
C VAL A 17 -5.30 38.14 -21.37
N LEU A 18 -4.80 37.17 -22.12
CA LEU A 18 -5.63 36.07 -22.65
C LEU A 18 -6.04 35.16 -21.49
N GLY A 19 -7.33 35.15 -21.18
CA GLY A 19 -7.93 34.19 -20.26
C GLY A 19 -7.95 32.80 -20.88
N LEU A 20 -7.07 31.92 -20.41
CA LEU A 20 -7.20 30.47 -20.59
C LEU A 20 -8.12 29.93 -19.50
N THR A 21 -9.29 29.44 -19.91
CA THR A 21 -10.22 28.69 -19.07
C THR A 21 -9.57 27.39 -18.62
N VAL A 22 -9.24 27.31 -17.32
CA VAL A 22 -8.75 26.09 -16.68
C VAL A 22 -9.92 25.12 -16.51
N GLY A 23 -9.83 23.98 -17.21
CA GLY A 23 -10.78 22.88 -17.10
C GLY A 23 -10.72 22.18 -15.74
N GLY A 24 -11.91 21.83 -15.25
CA GLY A 24 -12.28 20.96 -14.13
C GLY A 24 -11.18 20.24 -13.37
N TRP A 25 -10.99 20.66 -12.12
CA TRP A 25 -10.28 19.92 -11.08
C TRP A 25 -11.28 18.99 -10.38
N ALA A 26 -11.11 17.68 -10.51
CA ALA A 26 -11.61 16.75 -9.51
C ALA A 26 -10.46 16.52 -8.52
N GLN A 27 -10.47 17.30 -7.43
CA GLN A 27 -9.60 17.12 -6.26
C GLN A 27 -10.47 16.76 -5.06
N GLY A 28 -9.86 16.15 -4.05
CA GLY A 28 -10.51 15.76 -2.80
C GLY A 28 -11.36 16.87 -2.18
N GLY A 29 -12.28 16.50 -1.30
CA GLY A 29 -13.17 17.47 -0.64
C GLY A 29 -12.38 18.61 -0.01
N GLU A 30 -12.98 19.80 0.04
CA GLU A 30 -12.37 20.98 0.68
C GLU A 30 -11.75 20.59 2.04
N GLY A 31 -10.43 20.79 2.20
CA GLY A 31 -9.69 20.46 3.42
C GLY A 31 -8.97 19.10 3.44
N GLU A 32 -9.10 18.26 2.41
CA GLU A 32 -8.33 17.01 2.32
C GLU A 32 -6.84 17.28 2.00
N LEU A 33 -5.93 16.64 2.75
CA LEU A 33 -4.50 16.68 2.44
C LEU A 33 -4.22 16.08 1.06
N PRO A 34 -3.35 16.68 0.23
CA PRO A 34 -2.92 16.07 -1.02
C PRO A 34 -2.40 14.64 -0.80
N LEU A 35 -2.71 13.72 -1.71
CA LEU A 35 -2.31 12.31 -1.59
C LEU A 35 -0.80 12.11 -1.32
N VAL A 36 0.06 12.91 -1.94
CA VAL A 36 1.52 12.87 -1.67
C VAL A 36 1.83 13.21 -0.21
N GLU A 37 1.12 14.18 0.38
CA GLU A 37 1.26 14.55 1.78
C GLU A 37 0.65 13.50 2.72
N ARG A 38 -0.46 12.86 2.33
CA ARG A 38 -1.03 11.71 3.05
C ARG A 38 0.01 10.58 3.16
N VAL A 39 0.71 10.28 2.07
CA VAL A 39 1.78 9.27 2.07
C VAL A 39 3.03 9.74 2.80
N THR A 40 3.54 10.94 2.55
CA THR A 40 4.87 11.34 3.05
C THR A 40 4.85 12.01 4.42
N GLY A 41 3.71 12.55 4.84
CA GLY A 41 3.55 13.29 6.10
C GLY A 41 3.22 12.41 7.31
N ARG A 42 2.96 11.12 7.11
CA ARG A 42 2.58 10.18 8.18
C ARG A 42 3.69 10.01 9.23
N THR A 43 3.29 9.62 10.43
CA THR A 43 4.19 9.21 11.52
C THR A 43 4.20 7.70 11.68
N PHE A 44 5.31 7.16 12.18
CA PHE A 44 5.57 5.72 12.23
C PHE A 44 5.39 5.11 13.64
N PRO A 45 5.12 3.78 13.74
CA PRO A 45 4.94 2.82 12.64
C PRO A 45 3.67 3.01 11.81
N SER A 46 3.72 2.57 10.54
CA SER A 46 2.62 2.68 9.57
C SER A 46 2.11 1.27 9.24
N VAL A 47 0.83 1.03 9.46
CA VAL A 47 0.20 -0.30 9.31
C VAL A 47 -0.85 -0.25 8.22
N PHE A 48 -1.01 -1.31 7.44
CA PHE A 48 -2.06 -1.40 6.42
C PHE A 48 -3.07 -2.50 6.73
N GLN A 49 -4.26 -2.38 6.14
CA GLN A 49 -5.31 -3.39 6.19
C GLN A 49 -5.44 -4.07 4.82
N ALA A 50 -5.20 -5.38 4.79
CA ALA A 50 -5.47 -6.25 3.65
C ALA A 50 -6.84 -6.89 3.82
N TRP A 51 -7.88 -6.28 3.25
CA TRP A 51 -9.29 -6.68 3.37
C TRP A 51 -9.84 -6.66 4.80
N ASN A 52 -9.40 -7.55 5.68
CA ASN A 52 -10.01 -7.77 6.99
C ASN A 52 -9.46 -6.84 8.08
N PRO A 53 -10.31 -6.36 9.02
CA PRO A 53 -9.90 -5.44 10.08
C PRO A 53 -9.19 -6.17 11.24
N ALA A 54 -8.49 -5.40 12.09
CA ALA A 54 -7.91 -5.90 13.34
C ALA A 54 -8.99 -6.45 14.29
N GLN A 55 -8.79 -7.65 14.84
CA GLN A 55 -9.83 -8.39 15.57
C GLN A 55 -9.84 -8.18 17.09
N ASN A 56 -8.69 -7.90 17.70
CA ASN A 56 -8.59 -7.69 19.14
C ASN A 56 -9.01 -6.27 19.59
N VAL A 57 -9.29 -5.37 18.65
CA VAL A 57 -9.73 -3.99 18.92
C VAL A 57 -11.22 -3.99 19.24
N LYS A 58 -11.55 -3.74 20.51
CA LYS A 58 -12.93 -3.60 20.99
C LYS A 58 -13.37 -2.13 20.84
N ASP A 59 -13.69 -1.73 19.61
CA ASP A 59 -14.29 -0.43 19.31
C ASP A 59 -15.68 -0.64 18.67
N PRO A 60 -16.75 0.02 19.17
CA PRO A 60 -18.08 -0.13 18.60
C PRO A 60 -18.20 0.43 17.18
N SER A 61 -17.25 1.26 16.73
CA SER A 61 -17.21 1.84 15.38
C SER A 61 -16.20 1.10 14.50
N PRO A 62 -16.66 0.35 13.47
CA PRO A 62 -15.76 -0.26 12.49
C PRO A 62 -14.85 0.75 11.77
N LEU A 63 -15.30 2.00 11.64
CA LEU A 63 -14.49 3.07 11.04
C LEU A 63 -13.31 3.48 11.92
N HIS A 64 -13.44 3.42 13.25
CA HIS A 64 -12.31 3.70 14.14
C HIS A 64 -11.23 2.62 14.00
N THR A 65 -11.64 1.35 13.94
CA THR A 65 -10.70 0.24 13.70
C THR A 65 -10.02 0.37 12.35
N ALA A 66 -10.77 0.69 11.29
CA ALA A 66 -10.23 0.94 9.97
C ALA A 66 -9.20 2.10 9.99
N ALA A 67 -9.55 3.24 10.59
CA ALA A 67 -8.72 4.45 10.63
C ALA A 67 -7.44 4.33 11.48
N ARG A 68 -7.26 3.23 12.24
CA ARG A 68 -5.96 2.93 12.88
C ARG A 68 -4.86 2.67 11.83
N HIS A 69 -5.25 2.17 10.67
CA HIS A 69 -4.35 1.91 9.54
C HIS A 69 -4.09 3.19 8.75
N ASP A 70 -2.95 3.24 8.07
CA ASP A 70 -2.56 4.31 7.16
C ASP A 70 -2.78 3.96 5.69
N LEU A 71 -3.11 2.70 5.40
CA LEU A 71 -3.55 2.26 4.08
C LEU A 71 -4.57 1.13 4.24
N ILE A 72 -5.65 1.16 3.46
CA ILE A 72 -6.62 0.08 3.37
C ILE A 72 -6.79 -0.25 1.90
N PHE A 73 -6.66 -1.53 1.55
CA PHE A 73 -7.17 -2.02 0.28
C PHE A 73 -8.26 -3.06 0.51
N HIS A 74 -9.32 -2.95 -0.29
CA HIS A 74 -10.49 -3.84 -0.24
C HIS A 74 -11.25 -3.80 -1.57
N SER A 75 -12.15 -4.74 -1.79
CA SER A 75 -13.17 -4.64 -2.85
C SER A 75 -13.95 -3.31 -2.80
N PRO A 76 -14.42 -2.78 -3.95
CA PRO A 76 -15.19 -1.54 -4.02
C PRO A 76 -16.40 -1.48 -3.07
N GLY A 77 -17.04 -2.63 -2.84
CA GLY A 77 -18.21 -2.74 -1.97
C GLY A 77 -17.94 -2.36 -0.51
N TYR A 78 -16.72 -2.57 0.00
CA TYR A 78 -16.35 -2.15 1.36
C TYR A 78 -16.41 -0.63 1.53
N PHE A 79 -16.00 0.11 0.50
CA PHE A 79 -16.10 1.56 0.47
C PHE A 79 -17.54 2.04 0.19
N GLY A 80 -18.51 1.14 0.05
CA GLY A 80 -19.90 1.47 -0.24
C GLY A 80 -20.24 1.61 -1.73
N LEU A 81 -19.28 1.37 -2.63
CA LEU A 81 -19.50 1.43 -4.08
C LEU A 81 -20.27 0.20 -4.57
N LYS A 82 -21.32 0.44 -5.38
CA LYS A 82 -22.15 -0.62 -5.98
C LYS A 82 -22.03 -0.57 -7.49
N TRP A 83 -21.56 -1.66 -8.10
CA TRP A 83 -21.42 -1.77 -9.54
C TRP A 83 -22.77 -1.54 -10.25
N ASN A 84 -22.75 -0.81 -11.36
CA ASN A 84 -23.93 -0.32 -12.07
C ASN A 84 -24.74 -1.41 -12.81
N ARG A 85 -24.23 -2.64 -12.91
CA ARG A 85 -24.92 -3.76 -13.56
C ARG A 85 -24.43 -5.11 -13.04
N ARG A 86 -25.20 -6.15 -13.37
CA ARG A 86 -24.83 -7.56 -13.15
C ARG A 86 -24.74 -8.31 -14.49
N PRO A 87 -23.89 -9.35 -14.58
CA PRO A 87 -22.90 -9.75 -13.57
C PRO A 87 -21.76 -8.71 -13.43
N ILE A 88 -21.10 -8.71 -12.27
CA ILE A 88 -20.16 -7.62 -11.89
C ILE A 88 -19.00 -7.48 -12.89
N GLY A 89 -18.55 -8.58 -13.49
CA GLY A 89 -17.48 -8.59 -14.48
C GLY A 89 -17.83 -7.97 -15.82
N LEU A 90 -19.06 -7.48 -16.01
CA LEU A 90 -19.45 -6.66 -17.15
C LEU A 90 -19.71 -5.19 -16.76
N ALA A 91 -19.60 -4.84 -15.48
CA ALA A 91 -19.82 -3.49 -15.00
C ALA A 91 -18.65 -2.57 -15.35
N ASP A 92 -18.96 -1.32 -15.66
CA ASP A 92 -17.99 -0.30 -16.08
C ASP A 92 -18.15 1.03 -15.32
N GLY A 93 -18.95 1.01 -14.26
CA GLY A 93 -19.27 2.17 -13.43
C GLY A 93 -20.00 1.76 -12.17
N PHE A 94 -20.34 2.76 -11.36
CA PHE A 94 -21.07 2.56 -10.11
C PHE A 94 -22.43 3.26 -10.15
N GLU A 95 -23.37 2.77 -9.34
CA GLU A 95 -24.64 3.45 -9.10
C GLU A 95 -24.37 4.84 -8.47
N PRO A 96 -24.91 5.95 -9.01
CA PRO A 96 -24.62 7.30 -8.52
C PRO A 96 -24.85 7.46 -7.01
N GLY A 97 -25.95 6.92 -6.47
CA GLY A 97 -26.25 6.98 -5.04
C GLY A 97 -25.29 6.18 -4.15
N SER A 98 -24.54 5.23 -4.72
CA SER A 98 -23.49 4.49 -4.00
C SER A 98 -22.18 5.29 -3.94
N VAL A 99 -21.88 6.08 -4.97
CA VAL A 99 -20.70 6.95 -5.03
C VAL A 99 -20.76 8.01 -3.92
N GLU A 100 -21.92 8.66 -3.71
CA GLU A 100 -22.01 9.68 -2.65
C GLU A 100 -21.91 9.10 -1.24
N LYS A 101 -22.44 7.90 -1.01
CA LYS A 101 -22.24 7.16 0.25
C LYS A 101 -20.77 6.83 0.46
N ALA A 102 -20.08 6.42 -0.60
CA ALA A 102 -18.65 6.09 -0.55
C ALA A 102 -17.78 7.30 -0.25
N ARG A 103 -18.07 8.46 -0.86
CA ARG A 103 -17.41 9.73 -0.54
C ARG A 103 -17.66 10.18 0.91
N THR A 104 -18.88 9.98 1.41
CA THR A 104 -19.21 10.26 2.81
C THR A 104 -18.39 9.38 3.76
N MET A 105 -18.28 8.08 3.45
CA MET A 105 -17.44 7.15 4.23
C MET A 105 -15.96 7.56 4.20
N ARG A 106 -15.44 7.93 3.03
CA ARG A 106 -14.08 8.48 2.88
C ARG A 106 -13.88 9.70 3.78
N GLY A 107 -14.79 10.69 3.73
CA GLY A 107 -14.70 11.90 4.56
C GLY A 107 -14.58 11.56 6.04
N ARG A 108 -15.46 10.69 6.55
CA ARG A 108 -15.43 10.22 7.94
C ARG A 108 -14.13 9.49 8.32
N LEU A 109 -13.58 8.69 7.40
CA LEU A 109 -12.30 8.01 7.63
C LEU A 109 -11.13 9.00 7.67
N LEU A 110 -11.15 10.04 6.83
CA LEU A 110 -10.10 11.06 6.77
C LEU A 110 -10.16 12.05 7.93
N GLU A 111 -11.33 12.29 8.50
CA GLU A 111 -11.47 13.01 9.78
C GLU A 111 -10.76 12.25 10.92
N LEU A 112 -10.82 10.91 10.91
CA LEU A 112 -10.20 10.06 11.92
C LEU A 112 -8.70 9.85 11.67
N ASN A 113 -8.31 9.71 10.40
CA ASN A 113 -6.91 9.61 9.98
C ASN A 113 -6.69 10.40 8.68
N PRO A 114 -6.21 11.66 8.77
CA PRO A 114 -5.96 12.51 7.61
C PRO A 114 -4.94 11.93 6.62
N HIS A 115 -4.07 11.00 7.06
CA HIS A 115 -3.01 10.39 6.24
C HIS A 115 -3.38 9.01 5.67
N LEU A 116 -4.55 8.47 6.00
CA LEU A 116 -5.02 7.17 5.48
C LEU A 116 -4.99 7.18 3.95
N VAL A 117 -4.74 6.05 3.28
CA VAL A 117 -4.84 5.86 1.83
C VAL A 117 -5.85 4.75 1.54
N LEU A 118 -6.79 4.97 0.61
CA LEU A 118 -7.87 4.03 0.29
C LEU A 118 -7.68 3.45 -1.11
N ILE A 119 -7.67 2.14 -1.26
CA ILE A 119 -7.36 1.46 -2.53
C ILE A 119 -8.43 0.42 -2.84
N ALA A 120 -8.98 0.45 -4.06
CA ALA A 120 -9.97 -0.55 -4.51
C ALA A 120 -9.30 -1.74 -5.21
N GLU A 121 -9.55 -2.95 -4.75
CA GLU A 121 -9.17 -4.17 -5.49
C GLU A 121 -10.03 -4.30 -6.76
N ILE A 122 -9.37 -4.43 -7.91
CA ILE A 122 -10.03 -4.69 -9.19
C ILE A 122 -9.64 -6.09 -9.65
N ARG A 123 -10.65 -6.96 -9.84
CA ARG A 123 -10.44 -8.34 -10.26
C ARG A 123 -9.97 -8.40 -11.71
N TYR A 124 -8.88 -9.14 -11.94
CA TYR A 124 -8.39 -9.42 -13.28
C TYR A 124 -7.87 -10.84 -13.46
N ARG A 125 -7.37 -11.50 -12.38
CA ARG A 125 -6.84 -12.86 -12.48
C ARG A 125 -7.95 -13.89 -12.35
N ASP A 126 -8.74 -13.79 -11.29
CA ASP A 126 -9.73 -14.81 -10.97
C ASP A 126 -10.94 -14.21 -10.25
N ALA A 127 -12.09 -14.86 -10.45
CA ALA A 127 -13.35 -14.46 -9.84
C ALA A 127 -14.27 -15.67 -9.63
N HIS A 128 -15.22 -15.53 -8.72
CA HIS A 128 -16.27 -16.52 -8.53
C HIS A 128 -17.14 -16.66 -9.79
N LYS A 129 -17.73 -17.84 -10.04
CA LYS A 129 -18.47 -18.17 -11.27
C LYS A 129 -19.58 -17.17 -11.67
N ASN A 130 -20.15 -16.43 -10.72
CA ASN A 130 -21.20 -15.44 -10.98
C ASN A 130 -20.65 -14.06 -11.44
N TYR A 131 -19.34 -13.93 -11.60
CA TYR A 131 -18.70 -12.69 -12.05
C TYR A 131 -18.91 -12.42 -13.53
N LEU A 132 -19.01 -13.46 -14.36
CA LEU A 132 -19.37 -13.38 -15.78
C LEU A 132 -20.45 -14.41 -16.11
N PRO A 133 -21.18 -14.26 -17.22
CA PRO A 133 -22.08 -15.30 -17.71
C PRO A 133 -21.33 -16.59 -18.04
N ASP A 134 -22.03 -17.72 -17.97
CA ASP A 134 -21.50 -19.00 -18.43
C ASP A 134 -21.10 -18.91 -19.91
N GLY A 135 -19.96 -19.51 -20.26
CA GLY A 135 -19.46 -19.49 -21.64
C GLY A 135 -18.80 -18.19 -22.10
N HIS A 136 -18.80 -17.12 -21.30
CA HIS A 136 -18.19 -15.84 -21.69
C HIS A 136 -16.73 -16.00 -22.13
N GLN A 137 -16.33 -15.28 -23.17
CA GLN A 137 -14.97 -15.34 -23.77
C GLN A 137 -13.85 -14.82 -22.84
N TRP A 138 -14.20 -14.19 -21.73
CA TRP A 138 -13.24 -13.69 -20.74
C TRP A 138 -12.95 -14.68 -19.62
N TRP A 139 -13.50 -15.89 -19.68
CA TRP A 139 -13.01 -17.00 -18.87
C TRP A 139 -11.77 -17.61 -19.54
N LEU A 140 -10.67 -17.72 -18.80
CA LEU A 140 -9.46 -18.37 -19.28
C LEU A 140 -9.73 -19.85 -19.51
N ARG A 141 -9.33 -20.36 -20.69
CA ARG A 141 -9.52 -21.76 -21.05
C ARG A 141 -8.18 -22.45 -21.32
N ASP A 142 -8.11 -23.72 -20.95
CA ASP A 142 -6.99 -24.58 -21.32
C ASP A 142 -7.07 -25.01 -22.79
N LYS A 143 -6.09 -25.81 -23.23
CA LYS A 143 -6.02 -26.32 -24.61
C LYS A 143 -7.20 -27.21 -24.99
N GLN A 144 -7.94 -27.72 -24.02
CA GLN A 144 -9.12 -28.57 -24.18
C GLN A 144 -10.43 -27.75 -24.11
N GLY A 145 -10.33 -26.42 -23.98
CA GLY A 145 -11.48 -25.52 -23.90
C GLY A 145 -12.15 -25.45 -22.53
N LYS A 146 -11.60 -26.12 -21.51
CA LYS A 146 -12.15 -26.09 -20.14
C LYS A 146 -11.70 -24.83 -19.42
N ILE A 147 -12.56 -24.26 -18.59
CA ILE A 147 -12.21 -23.09 -17.78
C ILE A 147 -11.13 -23.48 -16.79
N VAL A 148 -10.06 -22.69 -16.75
CA VAL A 148 -8.93 -22.91 -15.85
C VAL A 148 -9.36 -22.58 -14.42
N PRO A 149 -9.17 -23.49 -13.44
CA PRO A 149 -9.45 -23.20 -12.05
C PRO A 149 -8.53 -22.07 -11.55
N GLY A 150 -9.08 -21.19 -10.72
CA GLY A 150 -8.37 -20.12 -10.04
C GLY A 150 -7.87 -20.57 -8.67
N TRP A 151 -8.04 -19.72 -7.67
CA TRP A 151 -7.76 -20.08 -6.29
C TRP A 151 -8.75 -21.16 -5.79
N GLU A 152 -8.21 -22.34 -5.48
CA GLU A 152 -8.94 -23.59 -5.26
C GLU A 152 -9.86 -23.52 -4.03
N GLU A 153 -9.35 -22.98 -2.92
CA GLU A 153 -10.05 -22.90 -1.63
C GLU A 153 -11.34 -22.05 -1.70
N GLY A 154 -11.42 -21.12 -2.66
CA GLY A 154 -12.60 -20.27 -2.84
C GLY A 154 -13.49 -20.63 -4.05
N GLY A 155 -13.18 -21.71 -4.78
CA GLY A 155 -13.93 -22.08 -5.99
C GLY A 155 -13.86 -21.01 -7.09
N TYR A 156 -12.75 -20.29 -7.18
CA TYR A 156 -12.54 -19.23 -8.17
C TYR A 156 -12.19 -19.81 -9.53
N LEU A 157 -12.51 -19.08 -10.59
CA LEU A 157 -12.20 -19.41 -11.98
C LEU A 157 -11.31 -18.31 -12.57
N CYS A 158 -10.31 -18.71 -13.37
CA CYS A 158 -9.39 -17.76 -13.99
C CYS A 158 -10.09 -16.94 -15.09
N LEU A 159 -9.81 -15.64 -15.09
CA LEU A 159 -10.18 -14.66 -16.09
C LEU A 159 -9.06 -14.54 -17.12
N ASP A 160 -9.43 -14.33 -18.38
CA ASP A 160 -8.51 -14.31 -19.50
C ASP A 160 -7.86 -12.93 -19.68
N PHE A 161 -6.86 -12.61 -18.85
CA PHE A 161 -6.07 -11.38 -18.99
C PHE A 161 -5.14 -11.37 -20.22
N HIS A 162 -5.11 -12.43 -21.03
CA HIS A 162 -4.49 -12.42 -22.36
C HIS A 162 -5.42 -11.76 -23.40
N ASN A 163 -6.72 -11.73 -23.13
CA ASN A 163 -7.71 -11.06 -23.98
C ASN A 163 -7.61 -9.53 -23.87
N GLU A 164 -7.31 -8.86 -24.98
CA GLU A 164 -7.16 -7.40 -24.99
C GLU A 164 -8.44 -6.66 -24.58
N GLN A 165 -9.62 -7.13 -25.01
CA GLN A 165 -10.89 -6.51 -24.64
C GLN A 165 -11.16 -6.63 -23.14
N PHE A 166 -10.77 -7.75 -22.54
CA PHE A 166 -10.86 -7.93 -21.09
C PHE A 166 -9.91 -6.99 -20.35
N ARG A 167 -8.64 -6.87 -20.77
CA ARG A 167 -7.71 -5.90 -20.18
C ARG A 167 -8.23 -4.46 -20.25
N ARG A 168 -8.78 -4.07 -21.40
CA ARG A 168 -9.44 -2.76 -21.57
C ARG A 168 -10.65 -2.60 -20.62
N HIS A 169 -11.36 -3.68 -20.32
CA HIS A 169 -12.47 -3.67 -19.37
C HIS A 169 -12.00 -3.50 -17.92
N VAL A 170 -10.96 -4.23 -17.51
CA VAL A 170 -10.33 -4.05 -16.19
C VAL A 170 -9.84 -2.60 -16.01
N ALA A 171 -9.24 -2.01 -17.04
CA ALA A 171 -8.84 -0.60 -17.03
C ALA A 171 -10.03 0.36 -16.86
N ARG A 172 -11.19 0.07 -17.48
CA ARG A 172 -12.43 0.86 -17.27
C ARG A 172 -12.95 0.74 -15.84
N GLN A 173 -12.95 -0.47 -15.26
CA GLN A 173 -13.33 -0.67 -13.86
C GLN A 173 -12.41 0.08 -12.90
N ALA A 174 -11.10 0.05 -13.14
CA ALA A 174 -10.13 0.79 -12.37
C ALA A 174 -10.35 2.31 -12.47
N LYS A 175 -10.58 2.81 -13.68
CA LYS A 175 -10.93 4.22 -13.91
C LYS A 175 -12.20 4.61 -13.16
N ALA A 176 -13.27 3.82 -13.25
CA ALA A 176 -14.50 4.09 -12.52
C ALA A 176 -14.29 4.17 -11.00
N ALA A 177 -13.42 3.32 -10.45
CA ALA A 177 -13.11 3.33 -9.02
C ALA A 177 -12.41 4.64 -8.62
N VAL A 178 -11.40 5.06 -9.38
CA VAL A 178 -10.67 6.32 -9.12
C VAL A 178 -11.56 7.54 -9.37
N ASP A 179 -12.29 7.59 -10.48
CA ASP A 179 -13.20 8.70 -10.82
C ASP A 179 -14.35 8.87 -9.82
N SER A 180 -14.69 7.81 -9.08
CA SER A 180 -15.66 7.91 -7.99
C SER A 180 -15.23 8.90 -6.90
N GLY A 181 -13.92 9.15 -6.75
CA GLY A 181 -13.36 9.96 -5.67
C GLY A 181 -13.44 9.32 -4.29
N ALA A 182 -13.93 8.07 -4.17
CA ALA A 182 -13.98 7.35 -2.91
C ALA A 182 -12.61 6.73 -2.55
N VAL A 183 -11.80 6.38 -3.55
CA VAL A 183 -10.49 5.73 -3.39
C VAL A 183 -9.39 6.52 -4.11
N ASP A 184 -8.16 6.35 -3.63
CA ASP A 184 -6.93 6.98 -4.13
C ASP A 184 -6.24 6.18 -5.25
N GLY A 185 -6.73 4.97 -5.52
CA GLY A 185 -6.10 4.06 -6.45
C GLY A 185 -6.71 2.67 -6.46
N VAL A 186 -6.00 1.76 -7.13
CA VAL A 186 -6.42 0.37 -7.31
C VAL A 186 -5.35 -0.64 -6.92
N MET A 187 -5.80 -1.83 -6.54
CA MET A 187 -4.96 -2.98 -6.24
C MET A 187 -5.23 -4.10 -7.27
N LEU A 188 -4.15 -4.68 -7.79
CA LEU A 188 -4.16 -5.81 -8.72
C LEU A 188 -3.51 -7.02 -8.04
N ASP A 189 -4.32 -8.02 -7.73
CA ASP A 189 -3.89 -9.19 -6.96
C ASP A 189 -3.16 -10.26 -7.80
N TRP A 190 -2.29 -11.06 -7.19
CA TRP A 190 -1.54 -12.15 -7.84
C TRP A 190 -0.76 -11.74 -9.11
N TRP A 191 0.20 -10.83 -8.93
CA TRP A 191 1.00 -10.22 -9.99
C TRP A 191 2.32 -10.95 -10.29
N SER A 192 2.65 -10.97 -11.58
CA SER A 192 3.91 -11.46 -12.16
C SER A 192 4.38 -10.53 -13.27
N ASP A 193 5.69 -10.49 -13.54
CA ASP A 193 6.29 -9.57 -14.53
C ASP A 193 6.32 -10.16 -15.95
N ASP A 194 5.14 -10.54 -16.45
CA ASP A 194 4.93 -11.14 -17.78
C ASP A 194 4.33 -10.14 -18.80
N ASP A 195 4.28 -10.54 -20.08
CA ASP A 195 3.87 -9.66 -21.19
C ASP A 195 2.41 -9.20 -21.09
N ASP A 196 1.52 -10.10 -20.69
CA ASP A 196 0.08 -9.81 -20.62
C ASP A 196 -0.27 -8.94 -19.42
N ARG A 197 0.35 -9.20 -18.27
CA ARG A 197 0.25 -8.31 -17.10
C ARG A 197 0.90 -6.96 -17.35
N LEU A 198 2.03 -6.91 -18.07
CA LEU A 198 2.61 -5.63 -18.48
C LEU A 198 1.66 -4.85 -19.39
N ALA A 199 1.01 -5.50 -20.35
CA ALA A 199 -0.01 -4.87 -21.19
C ALA A 199 -1.20 -4.39 -20.36
N LEU A 200 -1.64 -5.18 -19.37
CA LEU A 200 -2.72 -4.83 -18.47
C LEU A 200 -2.39 -3.60 -17.62
N VAL A 201 -1.25 -3.57 -16.93
CA VAL A 201 -0.91 -2.43 -16.04
C VAL A 201 -0.69 -1.14 -16.83
N ARG A 202 -0.22 -1.23 -18.07
CA ARG A 202 -0.14 -0.07 -18.98
C ARG A 202 -1.52 0.48 -19.27
N ALA A 203 -2.46 -0.38 -19.65
CA ALA A 203 -3.85 0.02 -19.90
C ALA A 203 -4.51 0.61 -18.63
N VAL A 204 -4.28 0.00 -17.46
CA VAL A 204 -4.79 0.52 -16.18
C VAL A 204 -4.18 1.89 -15.89
N ARG A 205 -2.85 2.05 -15.98
CA ARG A 205 -2.16 3.32 -15.73
C ARG A 205 -2.65 4.42 -16.65
N GLU A 206 -2.79 4.13 -17.94
CA GLU A 206 -3.34 5.07 -18.92
C GLU A 206 -4.76 5.52 -18.53
N ALA A 207 -5.60 4.59 -18.06
CA ALA A 207 -6.99 4.88 -17.71
C ALA A 207 -7.15 5.64 -16.38
N VAL A 208 -6.37 5.32 -15.35
CA VAL A 208 -6.45 5.97 -14.03
C VAL A 208 -5.60 7.24 -13.90
N GLY A 209 -4.69 7.45 -14.86
CA GLY A 209 -3.80 8.60 -14.92
C GLY A 209 -2.62 8.55 -13.95
N GLU A 210 -1.81 9.60 -13.99
CA GLU A 210 -0.51 9.65 -13.31
C GLU A 210 -0.58 9.78 -11.79
N LYS A 211 -1.72 10.29 -11.28
CA LYS A 211 -1.89 10.62 -9.85
C LYS A 211 -2.40 9.45 -9.01
N ALA A 212 -3.14 8.52 -9.61
CA ALA A 212 -3.71 7.39 -8.88
C ALA A 212 -2.62 6.42 -8.40
N ILE A 213 -2.82 5.81 -7.26
CA ILE A 213 -1.99 4.70 -6.78
C ILE A 213 -2.34 3.43 -7.56
N ILE A 214 -1.32 2.69 -7.99
CA ILE A 214 -1.48 1.29 -8.38
C ILE A 214 -0.62 0.43 -7.45
N LEU A 215 -1.28 -0.46 -6.72
CA LEU A 215 -0.68 -1.47 -5.85
C LEU A 215 -0.75 -2.83 -6.56
N ALA A 216 0.34 -3.58 -6.58
CA ALA A 216 0.36 -4.93 -7.17
C ALA A 216 0.77 -5.97 -6.13
N ASN A 217 0.03 -7.08 -5.98
CA ASN A 217 0.49 -8.18 -5.13
C ASN A 217 1.57 -8.98 -5.85
N ALA A 218 2.84 -8.66 -5.60
CA ALA A 218 3.96 -9.38 -6.20
C ALA A 218 4.57 -10.42 -5.24
N ASN A 219 3.93 -10.67 -4.08
CA ASN A 219 4.55 -11.34 -2.94
C ASN A 219 5.95 -10.73 -2.67
N ASP A 220 6.99 -11.56 -2.61
CA ASP A 220 8.38 -11.16 -2.41
C ASP A 220 9.20 -11.04 -3.72
N ARG A 221 8.53 -10.90 -4.88
CA ARG A 221 9.19 -10.81 -6.21
C ARG A 221 9.40 -9.36 -6.66
N LYS A 222 10.49 -9.15 -7.40
CA LYS A 222 10.75 -7.89 -8.13
C LYS A 222 10.10 -7.94 -9.51
N THR A 223 9.55 -6.83 -9.98
CA THR A 223 8.88 -6.71 -11.29
C THR A 223 9.42 -5.50 -12.08
N PRO A 224 10.67 -5.57 -12.58
CA PRO A 224 11.34 -4.43 -13.22
C PRO A 224 10.61 -3.87 -14.44
N ARG A 225 9.89 -4.69 -15.22
CA ARG A 225 9.14 -4.21 -16.39
C ARG A 225 7.86 -3.48 -15.98
N THR A 226 7.23 -3.93 -14.90
CA THR A 226 6.03 -3.33 -14.29
C THR A 226 6.35 -2.06 -13.47
N ALA A 227 7.55 -1.95 -12.89
CA ALA A 227 7.94 -0.88 -11.97
C ALA A 227 7.57 0.55 -12.40
N PRO A 228 7.73 0.95 -13.69
CA PRO A 228 7.39 2.30 -14.14
C PRO A 228 5.89 2.64 -14.07
N PHE A 229 5.03 1.66 -13.81
CA PHE A 229 3.57 1.81 -13.84
C PHE A 229 2.91 1.70 -12.46
N ILE A 230 3.62 1.25 -11.43
CA ILE A 230 3.06 0.99 -10.09
C ILE A 230 3.74 1.82 -9.00
N ASN A 231 3.00 2.06 -7.90
CA ASN A 231 3.42 2.87 -6.77
C ASN A 231 3.88 2.02 -5.57
N GLY A 232 3.46 0.77 -5.50
CA GLY A 232 3.83 -0.09 -4.39
C GLY A 232 3.57 -1.56 -4.68
N TYR A 233 4.18 -2.40 -3.86
CA TYR A 233 3.80 -3.80 -3.75
C TYR A 233 2.90 -4.03 -2.55
N PHE A 234 1.92 -4.92 -2.71
CA PHE A 234 1.53 -5.78 -1.62
C PHE A 234 2.47 -6.98 -1.62
N MET A 235 3.26 -7.12 -0.56
CA MET A 235 4.20 -8.20 -0.38
C MET A 235 3.62 -9.19 0.64
N GLU A 236 2.73 -10.05 0.17
CA GLU A 236 2.21 -11.19 0.93
C GLU A 236 3.32 -12.26 1.05
N CYS A 237 4.15 -12.16 2.09
CA CYS A 237 5.32 -13.02 2.27
C CYS A 237 4.97 -14.30 3.04
N TYR A 238 4.32 -15.24 2.34
CA TYR A 238 3.97 -16.56 2.87
C TYR A 238 5.20 -17.47 3.10
N ARG A 239 6.32 -17.19 2.44
CA ARG A 239 7.63 -17.84 2.67
C ARG A 239 8.47 -16.93 3.56
N SER A 240 8.42 -17.14 4.86
CA SER A 240 9.12 -16.33 5.87
C SER A 240 9.83 -17.19 6.93
N LYS A 241 10.19 -18.43 6.61
CA LYS A 241 10.70 -19.41 7.58
C LYS A 241 12.23 -19.57 7.58
N THR A 242 12.89 -19.11 6.52
CA THR A 242 14.34 -19.31 6.32
C THR A 242 15.10 -17.99 6.20
N VAL A 243 16.41 -18.05 6.40
CA VAL A 243 17.31 -16.90 6.21
C VAL A 243 17.21 -16.35 4.80
N GLU A 244 17.15 -17.24 3.81
CA GLU A 244 17.05 -16.92 2.39
C GLU A 244 15.74 -16.23 2.05
N ASP A 245 14.64 -16.63 2.70
CA ASP A 245 13.35 -15.96 2.58
C ASP A 245 13.43 -14.51 3.07
N TRP A 246 13.92 -14.28 4.29
CA TRP A 246 14.01 -12.94 4.88
C TRP A 246 14.97 -12.03 4.11
N ARG A 247 16.07 -12.56 3.58
CA ARG A 247 16.96 -11.82 2.68
C ARG A 247 16.23 -11.40 1.40
N ARG A 248 15.48 -12.31 0.77
CA ARG A 248 14.71 -12.03 -0.44
C ARG A 248 13.64 -10.96 -0.19
N ILE A 249 12.92 -11.04 0.92
CA ILE A 249 11.92 -10.04 1.33
C ILE A 249 12.58 -8.66 1.48
N ALA A 250 13.68 -8.57 2.25
CA ALA A 250 14.42 -7.33 2.45
C ALA A 250 14.93 -6.75 1.12
N ASP A 251 15.53 -7.59 0.27
CA ASP A 251 16.07 -7.18 -1.03
C ASP A 251 14.99 -6.68 -1.98
N THR A 252 13.80 -7.29 -1.97
CA THR A 252 12.67 -6.83 -2.78
C THR A 252 12.13 -5.51 -2.26
N LEU A 253 12.02 -5.33 -0.94
CA LEU A 253 11.55 -4.09 -0.35
C LEU A 253 12.50 -2.91 -0.64
N VAL A 254 13.81 -3.10 -0.45
CA VAL A 254 14.83 -2.10 -0.79
C VAL A 254 14.82 -1.75 -2.28
N TRP A 255 14.67 -2.76 -3.14
CA TRP A 255 14.56 -2.53 -4.58
C TRP A 255 13.30 -1.73 -4.94
N ALA A 256 12.17 -2.02 -4.29
CA ALA A 256 10.90 -1.35 -4.55
C ALA A 256 10.95 0.13 -4.13
N GLU A 257 11.58 0.44 -3.00
CA GLU A 257 11.83 1.82 -2.54
C GLU A 257 12.69 2.63 -3.50
N LYS A 258 13.48 1.98 -4.37
CA LYS A 258 14.30 2.66 -5.37
C LYS A 258 13.59 2.76 -6.72
N SER A 259 12.89 1.70 -7.10
CA SER A 259 12.47 1.46 -8.49
C SER A 259 11.02 1.83 -8.78
N LEU A 260 10.12 1.81 -7.78
CA LEU A 260 8.70 2.09 -8.00
C LEU A 260 8.39 3.60 -8.04
N ARG A 261 7.26 3.94 -8.66
CA ARG A 261 6.78 5.31 -8.79
C ARG A 261 6.49 5.96 -7.44
N LYS A 262 6.71 7.26 -7.35
CA LYS A 262 6.28 8.08 -6.20
C LYS A 262 4.80 8.52 -6.36
N PRO A 263 4.08 8.75 -5.25
CA PRO A 263 4.46 8.41 -3.88
C PRO A 263 4.44 6.89 -3.69
N ARG A 264 5.38 6.35 -2.90
CA ARG A 264 5.59 4.91 -2.73
C ARG A 264 4.76 4.36 -1.59
N VAL A 265 4.12 3.21 -1.83
CA VAL A 265 3.20 2.59 -0.87
C VAL A 265 3.43 1.08 -0.74
N ASN A 266 4.68 0.69 -0.51
CA ASN A 266 5.03 -0.73 -0.30
C ASN A 266 4.42 -1.24 1.02
N CYS A 267 3.70 -2.35 0.95
CA CYS A 267 3.01 -3.01 2.04
C CYS A 267 3.66 -4.37 2.30
N LEU A 268 4.42 -4.51 3.38
CA LEU A 268 5.07 -5.75 3.78
C LEU A 268 4.18 -6.53 4.75
N GLU A 269 3.76 -7.72 4.36
CA GLU A 269 3.07 -8.66 5.24
C GLU A 269 3.89 -9.93 5.43
N THR A 270 3.92 -10.44 6.66
CA THR A 270 4.38 -11.80 6.94
C THR A 270 3.32 -12.53 7.74
N TRP A 271 3.14 -13.82 7.45
CA TRP A 271 2.27 -14.67 8.26
C TRP A 271 2.99 -15.15 9.52
N TYR A 272 2.22 -15.35 10.60
CA TYR A 272 2.74 -16.05 11.76
C TYR A 272 3.12 -17.49 11.43
N HIS A 273 4.05 -18.07 12.20
CA HIS A 273 4.40 -19.49 12.05
C HIS A 273 3.58 -20.38 12.98
N GLU A 274 3.36 -19.94 14.22
CA GLU A 274 2.58 -20.68 15.22
C GLU A 274 1.33 -19.93 15.70
N SER A 275 1.47 -18.64 16.03
CA SER A 275 0.34 -17.83 16.47
C SER A 275 0.61 -16.33 16.32
N ARG A 276 -0.46 -15.52 16.38
CA ARG A 276 -0.38 -14.05 16.56
C ARG A 276 0.40 -13.61 17.80
N GLY A 277 0.65 -14.53 18.75
CA GLY A 277 1.46 -14.31 19.95
C GLY A 277 2.97 -14.37 19.71
N ASP A 278 3.43 -14.70 18.50
CA ASP A 278 4.85 -14.61 18.15
C ASP A 278 5.26 -13.14 17.96
N LEU A 279 5.53 -12.49 19.10
CA LEU A 279 5.91 -11.09 19.12
C LEU A 279 7.31 -10.86 18.56
N HIS A 280 8.19 -11.86 18.51
CA HIS A 280 9.51 -11.72 17.89
C HIS A 280 9.37 -11.55 16.38
N LEU A 281 8.56 -12.39 15.75
CA LEU A 281 8.29 -12.31 14.31
C LEU A 281 7.54 -11.03 13.95
N MET A 282 6.49 -10.66 14.71
CA MET A 282 5.77 -9.40 14.53
C MET A 282 6.71 -8.18 14.57
N ARG A 283 7.61 -8.12 15.56
CA ARG A 283 8.58 -7.03 15.68
C ARG A 283 9.64 -7.07 14.58
N ALA A 284 10.11 -8.26 14.19
CA ALA A 284 11.03 -8.42 13.07
C ALA A 284 10.43 -7.87 11.77
N THR A 285 9.17 -8.19 11.47
CA THR A 285 8.44 -7.69 10.29
C THR A 285 8.28 -6.18 10.34
N THR A 286 7.87 -5.65 11.49
CA THR A 286 7.69 -4.21 11.70
C THR A 286 9.02 -3.46 11.53
N ALA A 287 10.10 -3.94 12.17
CA ALA A 287 11.41 -3.31 12.11
C ALA A 287 12.07 -3.45 10.72
N LEU A 288 11.85 -4.57 10.02
CA LEU A 288 12.29 -4.72 8.64
C LEU A 288 11.64 -3.66 7.74
N ALA A 289 10.31 -3.51 7.83
CA ALA A 289 9.60 -2.47 7.08
C ALA A 289 10.14 -1.08 7.40
N LEU A 290 10.28 -0.75 8.69
CA LEU A 290 10.73 0.56 9.15
C LEU A 290 12.18 0.88 8.76
N THR A 291 13.08 -0.10 8.78
CA THR A 291 14.51 0.13 8.49
C THR A 291 14.80 0.16 7.00
N GLN A 292 14.05 -0.59 6.18
CA GLN A 292 14.29 -0.69 4.74
C GLN A 292 13.37 0.20 3.89
N SER A 293 12.32 0.77 4.48
CA SER A 293 11.25 1.42 3.73
C SER A 293 10.51 2.48 4.56
N ASN A 294 9.83 3.40 3.87
CA ASN A 294 8.82 4.28 4.49
C ASN A 294 7.41 3.71 4.39
N GLY A 295 7.26 2.47 3.93
CA GLY A 295 6.01 1.79 3.62
C GLY A 295 5.22 1.36 4.85
N TYR A 296 4.46 0.30 4.68
CA TYR A 296 3.49 -0.21 5.65
C TYR A 296 3.86 -1.63 6.05
N CYS A 297 3.59 -2.01 7.29
CA CYS A 297 3.77 -3.38 7.76
C CYS A 297 2.44 -4.02 8.17
N LEU A 298 2.38 -5.35 8.10
CA LEU A 298 1.30 -6.16 8.65
C LEU A 298 1.87 -7.51 9.12
N PHE A 299 1.36 -8.00 10.24
CA PHE A 299 1.63 -9.34 10.75
C PHE A 299 0.30 -10.03 10.97
N SER A 300 0.06 -11.13 10.26
CA SER A 300 -1.28 -11.67 10.04
C SER A 300 -1.32 -13.19 10.05
N ASP A 301 -2.54 -13.70 9.94
CA ASP A 301 -2.85 -15.11 9.79
C ASP A 301 -2.38 -15.65 8.44
N PRO A 302 -1.95 -16.92 8.37
CA PRO A 302 -1.77 -17.62 7.11
C PRO A 302 -3.13 -17.98 6.47
N ASN A 303 -3.21 -17.91 5.14
CA ASN A 303 -4.43 -18.22 4.37
C ASN A 303 -5.02 -19.64 4.56
N PRO A 304 -4.25 -20.74 4.79
CA PRO A 304 -4.82 -22.09 4.93
C PRO A 304 -5.58 -22.35 6.25
N LEU A 305 -6.09 -21.32 6.91
CA LEU A 305 -6.95 -21.46 8.09
C LEU A 305 -8.43 -21.53 7.69
N PRO A 306 -9.29 -22.18 8.50
CA PRO A 306 -10.73 -22.18 8.28
C PRO A 306 -11.39 -20.80 8.53
N THR A 307 -10.63 -19.81 8.97
CA THR A 307 -11.06 -18.44 9.24
C THR A 307 -10.84 -17.53 8.03
N GLY A 308 -11.30 -16.28 8.10
CA GLY A 308 -11.05 -15.31 7.04
C GLY A 308 -9.55 -15.08 6.78
N ASP A 309 -9.22 -14.61 5.58
CA ASP A 309 -7.85 -14.37 5.15
C ASP A 309 -7.25 -13.09 5.77
N HIS A 310 -5.92 -12.97 5.90
CA HIS A 310 -5.22 -11.77 6.38
C HIS A 310 -5.73 -11.15 7.71
N LEU A 311 -6.37 -11.97 8.56
CA LEU A 311 -6.82 -11.51 9.87
C LEU A 311 -5.60 -11.18 10.73
N HIS A 312 -5.74 -10.18 11.60
CA HIS A 312 -4.64 -9.72 12.43
C HIS A 312 -5.13 -9.09 13.72
N ASP A 313 -4.20 -8.90 14.65
CA ASP A 313 -4.39 -8.10 15.85
C ASP A 313 -3.72 -6.75 15.70
N TRP A 314 -4.21 -5.76 16.45
CA TRP A 314 -3.52 -4.50 16.67
C TRP A 314 -2.55 -4.63 17.84
N TYR A 315 -1.25 -4.42 17.58
CA TYR A 315 -0.21 -4.52 18.60
C TYR A 315 0.13 -3.14 19.19
N PRO A 316 0.33 -3.00 20.51
CA PRO A 316 0.83 -1.76 21.11
C PRO A 316 2.17 -1.27 20.53
N PHE A 317 2.95 -2.20 19.97
CA PHE A 317 4.20 -1.91 19.25
C PHE A 317 3.99 -1.05 18.00
N TRP A 318 2.77 -1.04 17.42
CA TRP A 318 2.39 -0.22 16.27
C TRP A 318 1.85 1.17 16.64
N HIS A 319 1.80 1.52 17.93
CA HIS A 319 1.44 2.87 18.32
C HIS A 319 2.45 3.89 17.74
N LYS A 320 1.92 4.92 17.06
CA LYS A 320 2.68 5.93 16.32
C LYS A 320 3.53 6.84 17.22
N ARG A 321 4.65 6.32 17.71
CA ARG A 321 5.54 6.97 18.69
C ARG A 321 6.86 7.47 18.10
N LEU A 322 7.20 7.11 16.87
CA LEU A 322 8.50 7.43 16.26
C LEU A 322 8.54 8.83 15.63
N GLY A 323 7.39 9.41 15.25
CA GLY A 323 7.36 10.59 14.37
C GLY A 323 7.73 10.22 12.93
N ARG A 324 8.31 11.15 12.18
CA ARG A 324 8.78 10.93 10.81
C ARG A 324 10.18 10.31 10.78
N ALA A 325 10.50 9.64 9.67
CA ALA A 325 11.85 9.13 9.44
C ALA A 325 12.85 10.29 9.26
N ALA A 326 14.01 10.20 9.92
CA ALA A 326 15.05 11.23 9.87
C ALA A 326 16.15 10.93 8.83
N GLY A 327 16.13 9.74 8.23
CA GLY A 327 17.10 9.32 7.21
C GLY A 327 16.78 7.93 6.65
N GLU A 328 17.70 7.35 5.88
CA GLU A 328 17.64 5.95 5.44
C GLU A 328 18.18 5.01 6.53
N GLY A 329 17.81 3.73 6.47
CA GLY A 329 18.40 2.71 7.34
C GLY A 329 19.85 2.43 6.95
N ALA A 330 20.70 2.20 7.95
CA ALA A 330 22.11 1.92 7.77
C ALA A 330 22.49 0.58 8.44
N PRO A 331 23.27 -0.28 7.75
CA PRO A 331 23.80 -1.50 8.36
C PRO A 331 24.84 -1.17 9.43
N ALA A 332 24.83 -1.95 10.50
CA ALA A 332 25.82 -1.89 11.58
C ALA A 332 26.82 -3.07 11.49
N LYS A 333 27.98 -2.91 12.14
CA LYS A 333 29.04 -3.95 12.16
C LYS A 333 28.61 -5.27 12.80
N ASP A 334 27.58 -5.24 13.65
CA ASP A 334 27.00 -6.39 14.34
C ASP A 334 25.96 -7.16 13.48
N GLY A 335 25.75 -6.73 12.23
CA GLY A 335 24.79 -7.33 11.30
C GLY A 335 23.37 -6.78 11.42
N THR A 336 23.09 -5.89 12.38
CA THR A 336 21.79 -5.21 12.47
C THR A 336 21.65 -4.10 11.44
N VAL A 337 20.42 -3.67 11.20
CA VAL A 337 20.13 -2.42 10.47
C VAL A 337 19.47 -1.45 11.42
N ARG A 338 19.94 -0.20 11.44
CA ARG A 338 19.45 0.86 12.32
C ARG A 338 18.88 2.00 11.50
N ARG A 339 17.80 2.61 11.97
CA ARG A 339 17.22 3.80 11.34
C ARG A 339 16.71 4.79 12.37
N GLU A 340 17.07 6.05 12.16
CA GLU A 340 16.64 7.16 13.03
C GLU A 340 15.31 7.75 12.57
N PHE A 341 14.50 8.12 13.56
CA PHE A 341 13.25 8.84 13.45
C PHE A 341 13.27 10.04 14.40
N GLU A 342 12.38 11.00 14.19
CA GLU A 342 12.30 12.23 15.00
C GLU A 342 12.29 11.96 16.52
N LYS A 343 11.66 10.86 16.96
CA LYS A 343 11.44 10.54 18.38
C LYS A 343 12.06 9.21 18.82
N GLY A 344 12.91 8.58 18.01
CA GLY A 344 13.53 7.32 18.41
C GLY A 344 14.30 6.61 17.30
N THR A 345 14.85 5.47 17.65
CA THR A 345 15.67 4.64 16.77
C THR A 345 15.02 3.28 16.61
N VAL A 346 14.95 2.76 15.39
CA VAL A 346 14.52 1.38 15.11
C VAL A 346 15.75 0.55 14.83
N VAL A 347 15.82 -0.64 15.40
CA VAL A 347 16.86 -1.63 15.10
C VAL A 347 16.21 -2.93 14.67
N TYR A 348 16.63 -3.44 13.52
CA TYR A 348 16.24 -4.73 12.98
C TYR A 348 17.41 -5.71 13.08
N ASN A 349 17.19 -6.88 13.70
CA ASN A 349 18.15 -7.97 13.75
C ASN A 349 17.71 -9.09 12.80
N PRO A 350 18.40 -9.26 11.64
CA PRO A 350 17.93 -10.14 10.59
C PRO A 350 17.99 -11.62 10.96
N MET A 351 17.07 -12.41 10.38
CA MET A 351 17.07 -13.86 10.54
C MET A 351 18.44 -14.46 10.15
N GLY A 352 18.94 -15.38 10.98
CA GLY A 352 20.26 -16.01 10.79
C GLY A 352 21.43 -15.22 11.35
N ASN A 353 21.20 -14.04 11.95
CA ASN A 353 22.22 -13.38 12.76
C ASN A 353 22.30 -14.02 14.18
N ARG A 354 23.12 -13.44 15.06
CA ARG A 354 23.17 -13.77 16.49
C ARG A 354 22.38 -12.76 17.33
N ARG A 355 22.14 -13.09 18.60
CA ARG A 355 21.75 -12.09 19.61
C ARG A 355 22.83 -11.01 19.68
N VAL A 356 22.40 -9.74 19.80
CA VAL A 356 23.30 -8.60 19.89
C VAL A 356 22.93 -7.69 21.07
N THR A 357 23.92 -6.97 21.57
CA THR A 357 23.73 -5.87 22.52
C THR A 357 23.69 -4.55 21.75
N VAL A 358 22.53 -3.89 21.74
CA VAL A 358 22.33 -2.57 21.15
C VAL A 358 22.69 -1.49 22.16
N SER A 359 23.78 -0.77 21.91
CA SER A 359 24.24 0.32 22.78
C SER A 359 23.87 1.70 22.23
N PHE A 360 23.52 2.62 23.15
CA PHE A 360 23.23 4.03 22.91
C PHE A 360 24.07 4.93 23.81
N SER A 361 24.42 6.12 23.33
CA SER A 361 25.16 7.12 24.11
C SER A 361 24.35 7.68 25.28
N GLN A 362 23.02 7.66 25.17
CA GLN A 362 22.07 8.08 26.20
C GLN A 362 21.09 6.94 26.48
N PRO A 363 20.50 6.86 27.69
CA PRO A 363 19.48 5.87 27.98
C PRO A 363 18.33 5.91 26.98
N ARG A 364 17.81 4.76 26.57
CA ARG A 364 16.62 4.58 25.76
C ARG A 364 15.66 3.61 26.43
N THR A 365 14.38 3.73 26.14
CA THR A 365 13.35 2.75 26.53
C THR A 365 13.04 1.84 25.34
N SER A 366 13.26 0.54 25.52
CA SER A 366 12.85 -0.51 24.59
C SER A 366 11.33 -0.65 24.59
N LEU A 367 10.66 -0.60 23.44
CA LEU A 367 9.22 -0.86 23.36
C LEU A 367 8.88 -2.34 23.52
N ALA A 368 9.79 -3.25 23.15
CA ALA A 368 9.59 -4.68 23.35
C ALA A 368 9.60 -5.09 24.83
N SER A 369 10.54 -4.55 25.63
CA SER A 369 10.75 -4.97 27.02
C SER A 369 10.26 -3.97 28.07
N GLY A 370 10.00 -2.71 27.68
CA GLY A 370 9.69 -1.61 28.59
C GLY A 370 10.89 -1.13 29.43
N ARG A 371 12.08 -1.75 29.28
CA ARG A 371 13.25 -1.42 30.09
C ARG A 371 13.95 -0.18 29.56
N THR A 372 14.41 0.66 30.48
CA THR A 372 15.24 1.84 30.17
C THR A 372 16.69 1.56 30.52
N GLY A 373 17.60 1.80 29.58
CA GLY A 373 19.03 1.54 29.76
C GLY A 373 19.84 2.10 28.60
N ARG A 374 21.18 2.03 28.69
CA ARG A 374 22.06 2.36 27.55
C ARG A 374 22.34 1.15 26.67
N GLU A 375 22.08 -0.04 27.17
CA GLU A 375 22.33 -1.31 26.50
C GLU A 375 21.08 -2.16 26.55
N HIS A 376 20.78 -2.80 25.41
CA HIS A 376 19.60 -3.63 25.24
C HIS A 376 19.96 -4.90 24.49
N GLU A 377 19.53 -6.04 25.02
CA GLU A 377 19.66 -7.32 24.30
C GLU A 377 18.56 -7.43 23.23
N LEU A 378 18.95 -7.74 22.00
CA LEU A 378 18.05 -7.95 20.87
C LEU A 378 18.25 -9.36 20.29
N ASN A 379 17.19 -10.18 20.32
CA ASN A 379 17.19 -11.54 19.78
C ASN A 379 17.23 -11.55 18.24
N CYS A 380 17.26 -12.76 17.66
CA CYS A 380 17.23 -12.97 16.21
C CYS A 380 16.29 -14.15 15.86
N PRO A 381 15.43 -14.01 14.83
CA PRO A 381 15.03 -12.75 14.20
C PRO A 381 14.24 -11.89 15.20
N ASP A 382 14.48 -10.58 15.23
CA ASP A 382 13.69 -9.66 16.06
C ASP A 382 13.86 -8.22 15.57
N GLY A 383 13.08 -7.32 16.15
CA GLY A 383 13.25 -5.90 16.00
C GLY A 383 12.85 -5.17 17.28
N ASP A 384 13.31 -3.95 17.45
CA ASP A 384 12.84 -3.10 18.54
C ASP A 384 12.82 -1.62 18.15
N ILE A 385 12.00 -0.87 18.87
CA ILE A 385 11.89 0.57 18.81
C ILE A 385 12.41 1.12 20.13
N PHE A 386 13.42 1.98 20.05
CA PHE A 386 14.09 2.59 21.18
C PHE A 386 13.73 4.08 21.24
N LEU A 387 12.96 4.46 22.25
CA LEU A 387 12.55 5.84 22.46
C LEU A 387 13.45 6.52 23.51
N PRO A 388 13.59 7.85 23.52
CA PRO A 388 14.05 8.56 24.72
C PRO A 388 13.24 8.12 25.96
N PRO A 389 13.83 8.16 27.17
CA PRO A 389 13.09 7.89 28.38
C PRO A 389 11.89 8.83 28.45
N GLY A 390 10.71 8.29 28.78
CA GLY A 390 9.53 9.13 29.00
C GLY A 390 9.78 10.13 30.13
N PRO A 391 9.03 11.25 30.20
CA PRO A 391 8.97 12.00 31.45
C PRO A 391 8.59 11.02 32.55
N GLY A 392 9.44 10.92 33.58
CA GLY A 392 9.29 9.94 34.65
C GLY A 392 7.85 9.94 35.16
N LYS A 393 7.28 8.75 35.31
CA LYS A 393 6.05 8.61 36.08
C LYS A 393 6.32 8.84 37.55
#